data_AF-A0A932S018-F1
#
_entry.id   AF-A0A932S018-F1
#
_cell.length_a   1.000
_cell.length_b   1.000
_cell.length_c   1.000
_cell.angle_alpha   90.00
_cell.angle_beta   90.00
_cell.angle_gamma   90.00
#
_symmetry.space_group_name_H-M   'P 1'
#
loop_
_entity.id
_entity.type
_entity.pdbx_description
1 polymer ?
#
loop_
_entity_poly.entity_id
_entity_poly.type
_entity_poly.pdbx_seq_one_letter_code
_entity_poly.pdbx_strand_id
1 'polypeptide(L)'
;MALGVFLILDVLRVWLPSMILRWGETSHVTLRLGLLGVAWIAGGLLAAGALRKADSRTVALVGAAGVAVARAILQGTHGDAPQLYASSLAMTAAVVWLVGMAASPVAGGPVAAGVSTGVAASVIVHVSMRTVDLTWYTGFGPWLLVVLVGVGLVAASRRATDRGGREVAAPGLWFAVGPALVVAGLVSGAPARADAATQWDAYQPAFVVLVASCLAVLVCARARRWTRTPFAPVAVLLALVAGATLPTTTSNGVTGLLPAWAVWSQAGAALALAATLGWAGEGERATTPNRRAVAAGAGMVALVVLIFGHGAATGPARAGWLLAGGLLVGLGGLLGAGSAHTWSALRSRPGGGWRVVPVGMAATFLALIGSLAAVAANREPITNRSSATYPIRLVTYNVRAGYDLHGRFNPSDVGRAIAALHPSVVVLNEVDRGSLTSGGHDLLQLLAESLRMPFIYAPGADEVRGNAVLARFPVVSTRTERVSEPGDPSTATALSVVFRLDTGTELGLVATQLQPGATGAVEVGVAERLGQIATRLRAKNRPVVMAGDLGIEPGSAAYRSLASDFTDALAAVRPLPTYPSDLPRHQVDHILITHDLRAADPLALPATNSDHRPVGVTLSLAG
;
A
#
# COMPACT_ATOMS: atom_id res chain seq x y z
N MET A 1 -2.29 -24.28 0.14
CA MET A 1 -1.33 -23.18 -0.12
C MET A 1 -2.01 -21.95 -0.69
N ALA A 2 -2.60 -21.99 -1.89
CA ALA A 2 -3.22 -20.80 -2.51
C ALA A 2 -4.20 -20.04 -1.61
N LEU A 3 -5.20 -20.74 -1.04
CA LEU A 3 -6.18 -20.12 -0.14
C LEU A 3 -5.55 -19.50 1.11
N GLY A 4 -4.55 -20.16 1.70
CA GLY A 4 -3.89 -19.63 2.90
C GLY A 4 -2.98 -18.44 2.59
N VAL A 5 -2.30 -18.43 1.45
CA VAL A 5 -1.51 -17.28 0.98
C VAL A 5 -2.40 -16.08 0.65
N PHE A 6 -3.53 -16.32 -0.02
CA PHE A 6 -4.54 -15.30 -0.25
C PHE A 6 -5.00 -14.68 1.08
N LEU A 7 -5.40 -15.50 2.05
CA LEU A 7 -5.84 -15.02 3.36
C LEU A 7 -4.75 -14.32 4.16
N ILE A 8 -3.47 -14.75 4.07
CA ILE A 8 -2.36 -14.04 4.72
C ILE A 8 -2.22 -12.63 4.14
N LEU A 9 -2.22 -12.48 2.81
CA LEU A 9 -2.10 -11.16 2.18
C LEU A 9 -3.30 -10.26 2.49
N ASP A 10 -4.51 -10.82 2.50
CA ASP A 10 -5.74 -10.13 2.87
C ASP A 10 -5.70 -9.66 4.34
N VAL A 11 -5.30 -10.53 5.28
CA VAL A 11 -5.11 -10.17 6.69
C VAL A 11 -4.00 -9.12 6.86
N LEU A 12 -2.89 -9.21 6.12
CA LEU A 12 -1.80 -8.22 6.21
C LEU A 12 -2.27 -6.80 5.90
N ARG A 13 -3.17 -6.64 4.93
CA ARG A 13 -3.74 -5.34 4.53
C ARG A 13 -4.63 -4.70 5.59
N VAL A 14 -5.08 -5.46 6.58
CA VAL A 14 -5.84 -4.93 7.73
C VAL A 14 -4.97 -4.85 8.98
N TRP A 15 -4.13 -5.86 9.19
CA TRP A 15 -3.28 -5.97 10.37
C TRP A 15 -2.27 -4.82 10.46
N LEU A 16 -1.60 -4.48 9.35
CA LEU A 16 -0.61 -3.42 9.31
C LEU A 16 -1.20 -2.04 9.62
N PRO A 17 -2.27 -1.57 8.95
CA PRO A 17 -2.87 -0.27 9.29
C PRO A 17 -3.46 -0.26 10.71
N SER A 18 -4.01 -1.37 11.19
CA SER A 18 -4.51 -1.49 12.58
C SER A 18 -3.42 -1.30 13.63
N MET A 19 -2.17 -1.65 13.30
CA MET A 19 -1.01 -1.39 14.14
C MET A 19 -0.51 0.04 13.95
N ILE A 20 -0.35 0.50 12.71
CA ILE A 20 0.39 1.74 12.45
C ILE A 20 -0.45 2.99 12.80
N LEU A 21 -1.70 3.03 12.37
CA LEU A 21 -2.53 4.23 12.50
C LEU A 21 -2.96 4.50 13.95
N ARG A 22 -2.99 3.48 14.80
CA ARG A 22 -3.36 3.62 16.22
C ARG A 22 -2.28 4.30 17.05
N TRP A 23 -1.01 4.14 16.68
CA TRP A 23 0.13 4.62 17.48
C TRP A 23 0.98 5.70 16.78
N GLY A 24 0.65 6.04 15.53
CA GLY A 24 1.29 7.10 14.74
C GLY A 24 2.54 6.63 13.99
N GLU A 25 2.94 7.38 12.96
CA GLU A 25 4.13 7.08 12.14
C GLU A 25 5.34 7.90 12.60
N THR A 26 6.02 7.45 13.66
CA THR A 26 7.42 7.85 13.89
C THR A 26 8.32 6.63 13.78
N SER A 27 9.59 6.81 13.37
CA SER A 27 10.55 5.71 13.22
C SER A 27 10.68 4.86 14.50
N HIS A 28 10.63 5.49 15.67
CA HIS A 28 10.62 4.83 16.97
C HIS A 28 9.34 4.04 17.24
N VAL A 29 8.18 4.53 16.81
CA VAL A 29 6.91 3.79 16.91
C VAL A 29 6.92 2.59 15.95
N THR A 30 7.36 2.76 14.71
CA THR A 30 7.45 1.67 13.73
C THR A 30 8.30 0.50 14.23
N LEU A 31 9.42 0.77 14.92
CA LEU A 31 10.24 -0.28 15.54
C LEU A 31 9.51 -1.02 16.68
N ARG A 32 8.79 -0.30 17.55
CA ARG A 32 7.99 -0.91 18.63
C ARG A 32 6.85 -1.76 18.07
N LEU A 33 6.21 -1.30 17.01
CA LEU A 33 5.20 -2.07 16.28
C LEU A 33 5.81 -3.31 15.63
N GLY A 34 7.03 -3.22 15.09
CA GLY A 34 7.78 -4.38 14.63
C GLY A 34 8.00 -5.43 15.71
N LEU A 35 8.36 -5.02 16.93
CA LEU A 35 8.50 -5.93 18.08
C LEU A 35 7.17 -6.59 18.46
N LEU A 36 6.06 -5.83 18.46
CA LEU A 36 4.73 -6.38 18.67
C LEU A 36 4.37 -7.40 17.57
N GLY A 37 4.69 -7.11 16.32
CA GLY A 37 4.53 -8.02 15.19
C GLY A 37 5.31 -9.32 15.39
N VAL A 38 6.58 -9.21 15.80
CA VAL A 38 7.43 -10.37 16.13
C VAL A 38 6.83 -11.18 17.28
N ALA A 39 6.25 -10.53 18.29
CA ALA A 39 5.60 -11.21 19.41
C ALA A 39 4.40 -12.09 18.96
N TRP A 40 3.57 -11.59 18.02
CA TRP A 40 2.46 -12.38 17.47
C TRP A 40 2.93 -13.56 16.61
N ILE A 41 4.01 -13.39 15.85
CA ILE A 41 4.65 -14.51 15.13
C ILE A 41 5.23 -15.53 16.12
N ALA A 42 5.96 -15.06 17.14
CA ALA A 42 6.55 -15.91 18.17
C ALA A 42 5.47 -16.70 18.93
N GLY A 43 4.34 -16.07 19.27
CA GLY A 43 3.17 -16.75 19.84
C GLY A 43 2.66 -17.89 18.95
N GLY A 44 2.62 -17.68 17.63
CA GLY A 44 2.25 -18.72 16.67
C GLY A 44 3.26 -19.88 16.62
N LEU A 45 4.55 -19.58 16.69
CA LEU A 45 5.61 -20.59 16.75
C LEU A 45 5.55 -21.40 18.05
N LEU A 46 5.30 -20.75 19.19
CA LEU A 46 5.11 -21.40 20.48
C LEU A 46 3.86 -22.28 20.49
N ALA A 47 2.74 -21.78 19.96
CA ALA A 47 1.50 -22.55 19.83
C ALA A 47 1.68 -23.78 18.93
N ALA A 48 2.31 -23.61 17.76
CA ALA A 48 2.66 -24.73 16.89
C ALA A 48 3.58 -25.73 17.60
N GLY A 49 4.55 -25.23 18.38
CA GLY A 49 5.45 -26.03 19.21
C GLY A 49 4.73 -26.84 20.28
N ALA A 50 3.78 -26.23 21.00
CA ALA A 50 2.97 -26.90 22.02
C ALA A 50 2.09 -28.00 21.42
N LEU A 51 1.55 -27.76 20.21
CA LEU A 51 0.77 -28.74 19.46
C LEU A 51 1.64 -29.84 18.82
N ARG A 52 2.98 -29.79 18.89
CA ARG A 52 3.87 -30.85 18.32
C ARG A 52 3.76 -32.20 19.02
N LYS A 53 3.15 -32.26 20.21
CA LYS A 53 2.77 -33.54 20.82
C LYS A 53 1.65 -34.24 20.04
N ALA A 54 0.86 -33.49 19.27
CA ALA A 54 -0.05 -34.01 18.27
C ALA A 54 0.67 -34.22 16.92
N ASP A 55 -0.02 -34.81 15.95
CA ASP A 55 0.51 -34.96 14.58
C ASP A 55 0.52 -33.62 13.81
N SER A 56 1.35 -33.52 12.77
CA SER A 56 1.48 -32.31 11.94
C SER A 56 0.18 -31.91 11.24
N ARG A 57 -0.70 -32.89 10.97
CA ARG A 57 -2.04 -32.69 10.46
C ARG A 57 -2.89 -31.88 11.43
N THR A 58 -2.90 -32.25 12.71
CA THR A 58 -3.68 -31.54 13.73
C THR A 58 -3.22 -30.08 13.82
N VAL A 59 -1.90 -29.84 13.83
CA VAL A 59 -1.35 -28.48 13.81
C VAL A 59 -1.85 -27.68 12.60
N ALA A 60 -1.79 -28.27 11.41
CA ALA A 60 -2.25 -27.62 10.17
C ALA A 60 -3.77 -27.32 10.20
N LEU A 61 -4.59 -28.24 10.69
CA LEU A 61 -6.04 -28.08 10.74
C LEU A 61 -6.49 -27.07 11.80
N VAL A 62 -5.86 -27.08 12.98
CA VAL A 62 -6.11 -26.08 14.03
C VAL A 62 -5.72 -24.69 13.52
N GLY A 63 -4.56 -24.56 12.87
CA GLY A 63 -4.16 -23.30 12.24
C GLY A 63 -5.15 -22.85 11.16
N ALA A 64 -5.56 -23.76 10.25
CA ALA A 64 -6.51 -23.44 9.19
C ALA A 64 -7.87 -22.96 9.74
N ALA A 65 -8.40 -23.66 10.74
CA ALA A 65 -9.65 -23.27 11.41
C ALA A 65 -9.49 -21.94 12.13
N GLY A 66 -8.36 -21.72 12.81
CA GLY A 66 -8.05 -20.46 13.47
C GLY A 66 -8.01 -19.28 12.49
N VAL A 67 -7.36 -19.44 11.33
CA VAL A 67 -7.35 -18.41 10.27
C VAL A 67 -8.77 -18.15 9.77
N ALA A 68 -9.54 -19.20 9.47
CA ALA A 68 -10.90 -19.06 8.96
C ALA A 68 -11.82 -18.32 9.95
N VAL A 69 -11.79 -18.69 11.22
CA VAL A 69 -12.60 -18.07 12.28
C VAL A 69 -12.15 -16.64 12.55
N ALA A 70 -10.84 -16.42 12.77
CA ALA A 70 -10.32 -15.08 13.05
C ALA A 70 -10.57 -14.11 11.89
N ARG A 71 -10.46 -14.58 10.63
CA ARG A 71 -10.76 -13.75 9.46
C ARG A 71 -12.26 -13.47 9.30
N ALA A 72 -13.13 -14.42 9.63
CA ALA A 72 -14.58 -14.19 9.65
C ALA A 72 -14.97 -13.18 10.74
N ILE A 73 -14.36 -13.27 11.94
CA ILE A 73 -14.54 -12.26 13.01
C ILE A 73 -14.08 -10.89 12.51
N LEU A 74 -12.91 -10.82 11.85
CA LEU A 74 -12.36 -9.57 11.32
C LEU A 74 -13.33 -8.87 10.35
N GLN A 75 -14.11 -9.62 9.55
CA GLN A 75 -15.12 -9.06 8.64
C GLN A 75 -16.23 -8.29 9.36
N GLY A 76 -16.49 -8.60 10.64
CA GLY A 76 -17.47 -7.92 11.48
C GLY A 76 -16.88 -6.83 12.37
N THR A 77 -15.58 -6.56 12.27
CA THR A 77 -14.93 -5.48 13.03
C THR A 77 -15.04 -4.15 12.30
N HIS A 78 -15.05 -3.05 13.05
CA HIS A 78 -15.20 -1.69 12.51
C HIS A 78 -14.11 -0.76 13.05
N GLY A 79 -12.89 -1.27 13.20
CA GLY A 79 -11.78 -0.56 13.82
C GLY A 79 -11.42 -1.00 15.24
N ASP A 80 -10.63 -0.15 15.89
CA ASP A 80 -10.20 -0.20 17.28
C ASP A 80 -9.50 -1.51 17.68
N ALA A 81 -9.52 -1.80 18.97
CA ALA A 81 -8.95 -3.00 19.55
C ALA A 81 -9.50 -4.30 18.94
N PRO A 82 -10.81 -4.48 18.68
CA PRO A 82 -11.33 -5.72 18.10
C PRO A 82 -10.69 -6.04 16.74
N GLN A 83 -10.54 -5.04 15.86
CA GLN A 83 -9.91 -5.22 14.56
C GLN A 83 -8.43 -5.60 14.69
N LEU A 84 -7.69 -4.90 15.56
CA LEU A 84 -6.29 -5.21 15.82
C LEU A 84 -6.11 -6.64 16.35
N TYR A 85 -6.90 -7.05 17.34
CA TYR A 85 -6.76 -8.38 17.93
C TYR A 85 -7.23 -9.49 16.99
N ALA A 86 -8.33 -9.29 16.25
CA ALA A 86 -8.81 -10.27 15.28
C ALA A 86 -7.80 -10.49 14.13
N SER A 87 -7.24 -9.41 13.59
CA SER A 87 -6.21 -9.48 12.54
C SER A 87 -4.89 -10.07 13.06
N SER A 88 -4.49 -9.74 14.29
CA SER A 88 -3.31 -10.33 14.94
C SER A 88 -3.47 -11.82 15.20
N LEU A 89 -4.64 -12.24 15.70
CA LEU A 89 -4.96 -13.66 15.91
C LEU A 89 -4.97 -14.42 14.58
N ALA A 90 -5.51 -13.82 13.52
CA ALA A 90 -5.48 -14.41 12.18
C ALA A 90 -4.03 -14.61 11.68
N MET A 91 -3.13 -13.64 11.94
CA MET A 91 -1.72 -13.76 11.59
C MET A 91 -1.03 -14.88 12.39
N THR A 92 -1.27 -14.94 13.71
CA THR A 92 -0.76 -16.02 14.57
C THR A 92 -1.26 -17.40 14.12
N ALA A 93 -2.56 -17.52 13.82
CA ALA A 93 -3.12 -18.77 13.30
C ALA A 93 -2.55 -19.14 11.93
N ALA A 94 -2.24 -18.15 11.09
CA ALA A 94 -1.60 -18.39 9.79
C ALA A 94 -0.18 -18.92 9.93
N VAL A 95 0.58 -18.47 10.93
CA VAL A 95 1.89 -19.06 11.27
C VAL A 95 1.72 -20.52 11.71
N VAL A 96 0.77 -20.81 12.60
CA VAL A 96 0.48 -22.18 13.04
C VAL A 96 0.12 -23.08 11.85
N TRP A 97 -0.76 -22.59 10.97
CA TRP A 97 -1.16 -23.28 9.75
C TRP A 97 0.04 -23.57 8.84
N LEU A 98 0.84 -22.55 8.54
CA LEU A 98 1.98 -22.68 7.63
C LEU A 98 3.03 -23.65 8.16
N VAL A 99 3.33 -23.58 9.47
CA VAL A 99 4.26 -24.49 10.15
C VAL A 99 3.74 -25.93 10.14
N GLY A 100 2.44 -26.15 10.40
CA GLY A 100 1.81 -27.46 10.32
C GLY A 100 1.84 -28.04 8.91
N MET A 101 1.56 -27.21 7.90
CA MET A 101 1.66 -27.57 6.49
C MET A 101 3.10 -27.92 6.10
N ALA A 102 4.09 -27.17 6.59
CA ALA A 102 5.50 -27.43 6.32
C ALA A 102 6.01 -28.73 6.96
N ALA A 103 5.49 -29.07 8.14
CA ALA A 103 5.78 -30.35 8.80
C ALA A 103 5.11 -31.55 8.11
N SER A 104 4.06 -31.32 7.33
CA SER A 104 3.28 -32.36 6.64
C SER A 104 3.97 -32.85 5.35
N PRO A 105 3.68 -34.07 4.85
CA PRO A 105 4.36 -34.64 3.68
C PRO A 105 3.82 -34.07 2.35
N VAL A 106 3.98 -32.76 2.15
CA VAL A 106 3.50 -32.03 0.96
C VAL A 106 4.65 -31.79 -0.02
N ALA A 107 4.41 -32.06 -1.31
CA ALA A 107 5.39 -31.89 -2.40
C ALA A 107 5.66 -30.41 -2.73
N GLY A 108 6.89 -30.11 -3.18
CA GLY A 108 7.37 -28.76 -3.44
C GLY A 108 6.67 -28.03 -4.59
N GLY A 109 6.51 -28.67 -5.75
CA GLY A 109 5.87 -28.06 -6.93
C GLY A 109 4.47 -27.50 -6.64
N PRO A 110 3.55 -28.29 -6.03
CA PRO A 110 2.25 -27.80 -5.57
C PRO A 110 2.33 -26.66 -4.56
N VAL A 111 3.33 -26.66 -3.68
CA VAL A 111 3.52 -25.58 -2.69
C VAL A 111 3.90 -24.28 -3.41
N ALA A 112 4.92 -24.32 -4.28
CA ALA A 112 5.37 -23.17 -5.06
C ALA A 112 4.25 -22.59 -5.94
N ALA A 113 3.60 -23.44 -6.75
CA ALA A 113 2.48 -23.03 -7.58
C ALA A 113 1.31 -22.49 -6.73
N GLY A 114 1.08 -23.08 -5.56
CA GLY A 114 0.09 -22.61 -4.61
C GLY A 114 0.41 -21.22 -4.07
N VAL A 115 1.66 -20.89 -3.76
CA VAL A 115 2.07 -19.55 -3.33
C VAL A 115 1.80 -18.53 -4.46
N SER A 116 2.28 -18.79 -5.68
CA SER A 116 2.04 -17.90 -6.82
C SER A 116 0.55 -17.74 -7.14
N THR A 117 -0.24 -18.80 -7.04
CA THR A 117 -1.70 -18.73 -7.25
C THR A 117 -2.39 -17.90 -6.17
N GLY A 118 -1.95 -18.00 -4.90
CA GLY A 118 -2.50 -17.19 -3.82
C GLY A 118 -2.20 -15.70 -3.97
N VAL A 119 -0.99 -15.35 -4.44
CA VAL A 119 -0.63 -13.97 -4.82
C VAL A 119 -1.51 -13.49 -5.96
N ALA A 120 -1.65 -14.28 -7.04
CA ALA A 120 -2.51 -13.93 -8.16
C ALA A 120 -3.97 -13.71 -7.75
N ALA A 121 -4.53 -14.61 -6.91
CA ALA A 121 -5.88 -14.46 -6.37
C ALA A 121 -6.03 -13.18 -5.54
N SER A 122 -5.01 -12.83 -4.74
CA SER A 122 -4.98 -11.60 -3.97
C SER A 122 -5.01 -10.36 -4.87
N VAL A 123 -4.20 -10.33 -5.93
CA VAL A 123 -4.20 -9.24 -6.93
C VAL A 123 -5.54 -9.15 -7.66
N ILE A 124 -6.10 -10.29 -8.09
CA ILE A 124 -7.41 -10.37 -8.74
C ILE A 124 -8.48 -9.70 -7.89
N VAL A 125 -8.61 -10.10 -6.63
CA VAL A 125 -9.62 -9.54 -5.73
C VAL A 125 -9.36 -8.06 -5.53
N HIS A 126 -8.12 -7.68 -5.25
CA HIS A 126 -7.77 -6.30 -4.96
C HIS A 126 -8.06 -5.37 -6.16
N VAL A 127 -7.71 -5.75 -7.39
CA VAL A 127 -8.07 -4.99 -8.61
C VAL A 127 -9.59 -4.94 -8.83
N SER A 128 -10.28 -6.07 -8.65
CA SER A 128 -11.74 -6.15 -8.81
C SER A 128 -12.47 -5.22 -7.84
N MET A 129 -11.92 -5.04 -6.65
CA MET A 129 -12.48 -4.21 -5.58
C MET A 129 -11.92 -2.78 -5.56
N ARG A 130 -11.44 -2.26 -6.71
CA ARG A 130 -10.87 -0.89 -6.84
C ARG A 130 -9.74 -0.62 -5.83
N THR A 131 -8.91 -1.62 -5.62
CA THR A 131 -7.83 -1.63 -4.63
C THR A 131 -8.27 -1.51 -3.18
N VAL A 132 -9.54 -1.76 -2.84
CA VAL A 132 -10.00 -1.76 -1.45
C VAL A 132 -10.12 -3.21 -0.96
N ASP A 133 -9.58 -3.50 0.23
CA ASP A 133 -9.66 -4.83 0.83
C ASP A 133 -11.12 -5.26 1.11
N LEU A 134 -11.38 -6.58 1.03
CA LEU A 134 -12.70 -7.17 1.25
C LEU A 134 -13.29 -6.83 2.63
N THR A 135 -12.44 -6.64 3.63
CA THR A 135 -12.83 -6.31 5.01
C THR A 135 -13.65 -5.02 5.09
N TRP A 136 -13.41 -4.07 4.18
CA TRP A 136 -14.06 -2.76 4.19
C TRP A 136 -15.40 -2.74 3.46
N TYR A 137 -15.78 -3.83 2.78
CA TYR A 137 -17.06 -3.96 2.13
C TYR A 137 -18.10 -4.61 3.05
N THR A 138 -19.28 -4.01 3.10
CA THR A 138 -20.44 -4.53 3.81
C THR A 138 -21.34 -5.34 2.86
N GLY A 139 -22.18 -6.22 3.43
CA GLY A 139 -23.15 -7.01 2.68
C GLY A 139 -22.82 -8.50 2.55
N PHE A 140 -23.75 -9.26 2.00
CA PHE A 140 -23.68 -10.73 1.98
C PHE A 140 -22.52 -11.28 1.14
N GLY A 141 -22.18 -10.64 0.02
CA GLY A 141 -21.13 -11.09 -0.90
C GLY A 141 -19.75 -11.25 -0.25
N PRO A 142 -19.17 -10.19 0.36
CA PRO A 142 -17.90 -10.27 1.07
C PRO A 142 -17.89 -11.33 2.19
N TRP A 143 -18.96 -11.41 2.98
CA TRP A 143 -19.11 -12.43 4.03
C TRP A 143 -19.10 -13.85 3.47
N LEU A 144 -19.89 -14.10 2.42
CA LEU A 144 -19.94 -15.40 1.75
C LEU A 144 -18.55 -15.79 1.23
N LEU A 145 -17.83 -14.87 0.59
CA LEU A 145 -16.49 -15.13 0.07
C LEU A 145 -15.50 -15.50 1.19
N VAL A 146 -15.49 -14.75 2.29
CA VAL A 146 -14.63 -15.03 3.46
C VAL A 146 -14.92 -16.41 4.05
N VAL A 147 -16.20 -16.74 4.24
CA VAL A 147 -16.61 -18.05 4.78
C VAL A 147 -16.24 -19.18 3.83
N LEU A 148 -16.51 -19.05 2.52
CA LEU A 148 -16.20 -20.07 1.53
C LEU A 148 -14.68 -20.30 1.41
N VAL A 149 -13.88 -19.23 1.41
CA VAL A 149 -12.41 -19.33 1.37
C VAL A 149 -11.88 -19.98 2.66
N GLY A 150 -12.44 -19.63 3.82
CA GLY A 150 -12.08 -20.23 5.11
C GLY A 150 -12.41 -21.73 5.20
N VAL A 151 -13.63 -22.12 4.85
CA VAL A 151 -14.05 -23.54 4.76
C VAL A 151 -13.20 -24.29 3.73
N GLY A 152 -12.96 -23.66 2.58
CA GLY A 152 -12.08 -24.18 1.54
C GLY A 152 -10.65 -24.41 2.05
N LEU A 153 -10.10 -23.50 2.86
CA LEU A 153 -8.77 -23.65 3.45
C LEU A 153 -8.70 -24.87 4.35
N VAL A 154 -9.68 -25.06 5.24
CA VAL A 154 -9.74 -26.22 6.15
C VAL A 154 -9.85 -27.52 5.36
N ALA A 155 -10.79 -27.59 4.40
CA ALA A 155 -11.00 -28.76 3.56
C ALA A 155 -9.77 -29.10 2.71
N ALA A 156 -9.13 -28.09 2.11
CA ALA A 156 -7.91 -28.28 1.31
C ALA A 156 -6.72 -28.70 2.18
N SER A 157 -6.58 -28.15 3.39
CA SER A 157 -5.52 -28.54 4.33
C SER A 157 -5.69 -29.99 4.79
N ARG A 158 -6.92 -30.42 5.06
CA ARG A 158 -7.23 -31.83 5.36
C ARG A 158 -6.81 -32.76 4.24
N ARG A 159 -7.25 -32.47 3.01
CA ARG A 159 -6.90 -33.29 1.82
C ARG A 159 -5.40 -33.31 1.52
N ALA A 160 -4.72 -32.18 1.72
CA ALA A 160 -3.28 -32.07 1.46
C ALA A 160 -2.44 -32.84 2.48
N THR A 161 -2.89 -32.91 3.73
CA THR A 161 -2.20 -33.63 4.81
C THR A 161 -2.51 -35.14 4.81
N ASP A 162 -3.68 -35.55 4.32
CA ASP A 162 -4.05 -36.96 4.15
C ASP A 162 -3.26 -37.67 3.03
N ARG A 163 -2.84 -36.94 2.00
CA ARG A 163 -2.03 -37.49 0.92
C ARG A 163 -0.59 -37.66 1.37
N GLY A 164 -0.25 -38.85 1.87
CA GLY A 164 1.14 -39.23 2.18
C GLY A 164 2.01 -39.23 0.92
N GLY A 165 2.66 -38.10 0.61
CA GLY A 165 3.61 -38.00 -0.50
C GLY A 165 4.94 -38.65 -0.18
N ARG A 166 5.52 -39.39 -1.15
CA ARG A 166 6.91 -39.87 -1.09
C ARG A 166 7.92 -38.72 -1.24
N GLU A 167 7.52 -37.64 -1.91
CA GLU A 167 8.33 -36.46 -2.20
C GLU A 167 7.87 -35.27 -1.35
N VAL A 168 8.81 -34.61 -0.67
CA VAL A 168 8.54 -33.53 0.28
C VAL A 168 9.28 -32.25 -0.10
N ALA A 169 8.59 -31.11 0.05
CA ALA A 169 9.12 -29.79 -0.20
C ALA A 169 10.37 -29.49 0.65
N ALA A 170 11.43 -28.99 0.01
CA ALA A 170 12.66 -28.61 0.70
C ALA A 170 12.45 -27.46 1.72
N PRO A 171 13.22 -27.41 2.83
CA PRO A 171 13.14 -26.31 3.79
C PRO A 171 13.34 -24.92 3.17
N GLY A 172 14.19 -24.80 2.15
CA GLY A 172 14.45 -23.54 1.45
C GLY A 172 13.20 -22.91 0.83
N LEU A 173 12.30 -23.72 0.24
CA LEU A 173 11.03 -23.25 -0.29
C LEU A 173 10.13 -22.69 0.82
N TRP A 174 10.05 -23.39 1.96
CA TRP A 174 9.24 -22.94 3.10
C TRP A 174 9.76 -21.65 3.72
N PHE A 175 11.08 -21.49 3.82
CA PHE A 175 11.69 -20.23 4.24
C PHE A 175 11.36 -19.09 3.27
N ALA A 176 11.44 -19.35 1.96
CA ALA A 176 11.20 -18.33 0.93
C ALA A 176 9.76 -17.78 0.93
N VAL A 177 8.77 -18.49 1.49
CA VAL A 177 7.37 -18.04 1.51
C VAL A 177 7.24 -16.67 2.14
N GLY A 178 7.79 -16.44 3.33
CA GLY A 178 7.65 -15.16 4.03
C GLY A 178 8.23 -13.97 3.26
N PRO A 179 9.53 -13.97 2.90
CA PRO A 179 10.13 -12.94 2.05
C PRO A 179 9.42 -12.78 0.69
N ALA A 180 8.91 -13.85 0.09
CA ALA A 180 8.15 -13.78 -1.16
C ALA A 180 6.83 -13.02 -0.99
N LEU A 181 6.13 -13.17 0.13
CA LEU A 181 4.93 -12.38 0.43
C LEU A 181 5.23 -10.89 0.60
N VAL A 182 6.41 -10.53 1.09
CA VAL A 182 6.85 -9.12 1.19
C VAL A 182 7.08 -8.55 -0.21
N VAL A 183 7.88 -9.23 -1.04
CA VAL A 183 8.16 -8.79 -2.42
C VAL A 183 6.88 -8.78 -3.27
N ALA A 184 5.96 -9.70 -3.03
CA ALA A 184 4.63 -9.70 -3.65
C ALA A 184 3.79 -8.52 -3.18
N GLY A 185 3.61 -8.32 -1.87
CA GLY A 185 2.72 -7.32 -1.32
C GLY A 185 3.17 -5.87 -1.52
N LEU A 186 4.48 -5.62 -1.57
CA LEU A 186 5.04 -4.26 -1.69
C LEU A 186 5.48 -3.87 -3.10
N VAL A 187 5.67 -4.84 -4.01
CA VAL A 187 6.23 -4.56 -5.34
C VAL A 187 5.49 -5.31 -6.44
N SER A 188 5.67 -6.63 -6.51
CA SER A 188 5.29 -7.38 -7.72
C SER A 188 3.80 -7.67 -7.86
N GLY A 189 3.06 -7.65 -6.76
CA GLY A 189 1.60 -7.83 -6.68
C GLY A 189 0.90 -6.66 -5.99
N ALA A 190 1.42 -5.43 -6.18
CA ALA A 190 0.89 -4.19 -5.61
C ALA A 190 0.20 -3.34 -6.70
N PRO A 191 -1.07 -3.62 -7.06
CA PRO A 191 -1.74 -2.92 -8.16
C PRO A 191 -1.94 -1.41 -7.92
N ALA A 192 -2.27 -0.98 -6.69
CA ALA A 192 -2.41 0.45 -6.36
C ALA A 192 -1.09 1.21 -6.54
N ARG A 193 0.03 0.61 -6.14
CA ARG A 193 1.36 1.16 -6.39
C ARG A 193 1.64 1.32 -7.88
N ALA A 194 1.18 0.37 -8.72
CA ALA A 194 1.29 0.50 -10.16
C ALA A 194 0.45 1.70 -10.67
N ASP A 195 -0.77 1.88 -10.16
CA ASP A 195 -1.64 3.02 -10.53
C ASP A 195 -1.07 4.37 -10.08
N ALA A 196 -0.13 4.38 -9.12
CA ALA A 196 0.64 5.56 -8.76
C ALA A 196 1.74 5.96 -9.76
N ALA A 197 2.06 5.12 -10.75
CA ALA A 197 3.03 5.43 -11.78
C ALA A 197 2.54 6.53 -12.73
N THR A 198 3.48 7.37 -13.18
CA THR A 198 3.17 8.50 -14.07
C THR A 198 2.93 8.06 -15.51
N GLN A 199 2.23 8.89 -16.30
CA GLN A 199 1.98 8.69 -17.74
C GLN A 199 1.07 7.51 -18.09
N TRP A 200 0.28 7.03 -17.13
CA TRP A 200 -0.73 6.01 -17.34
C TRP A 200 -2.11 6.58 -17.04
N ASP A 201 -3.12 6.10 -17.76
CA ASP A 201 -4.50 6.33 -17.36
C ASP A 201 -4.85 5.45 -16.15
N ALA A 202 -5.88 5.88 -15.41
CA ALA A 202 -6.37 5.17 -14.25
C ALA A 202 -6.63 3.67 -14.52
N TYR A 203 -6.19 2.82 -13.59
CA TYR A 203 -6.36 1.36 -13.58
C TYR A 203 -5.63 0.56 -14.66
N GLN A 204 -5.10 1.19 -15.72
CA GLN A 204 -4.30 0.47 -16.72
C GLN A 204 -3.06 -0.21 -16.08
N PRO A 205 -2.28 0.46 -15.21
CA PRO A 205 -1.15 -0.17 -14.54
C PRO A 205 -1.52 -1.35 -13.65
N ALA A 206 -2.58 -1.21 -12.84
CA ALA A 206 -3.10 -2.30 -12.02
C ALA A 206 -3.46 -3.53 -12.86
N PHE A 207 -4.01 -3.31 -14.06
CA PHE A 207 -4.34 -4.40 -14.98
C PHE A 207 -3.09 -5.09 -15.56
N VAL A 208 -2.01 -4.36 -15.83
CA VAL A 208 -0.73 -4.97 -16.25
C VAL A 208 -0.18 -5.89 -15.15
N VAL A 209 -0.21 -5.44 -13.90
CA VAL A 209 0.21 -6.25 -12.74
C VAL A 209 -0.70 -7.47 -12.53
N LEU A 210 -2.01 -7.33 -12.75
CA LEU A 210 -2.98 -8.43 -12.72
C LEU A 210 -2.64 -9.52 -13.74
N VAL A 211 -2.44 -9.13 -15.01
CA VAL A 211 -2.09 -10.06 -16.09
C VAL A 211 -0.78 -10.78 -15.77
N ALA A 212 0.24 -10.03 -15.36
CA ALA A 212 1.53 -10.59 -14.98
C ALA A 212 1.42 -11.58 -13.81
N SER A 213 0.61 -11.27 -12.80
CA SER A 213 0.38 -12.17 -11.65
C SER A 213 -0.32 -13.47 -12.05
N CYS A 214 -1.24 -13.43 -13.02
CA CYS A 214 -1.87 -14.63 -13.55
C CYS A 214 -0.88 -15.48 -14.37
N LEU A 215 -0.08 -14.84 -15.22
CA LEU A 215 0.97 -15.51 -16.00
C LEU A 215 2.07 -16.09 -15.10
N ALA A 216 2.35 -15.45 -13.97
CA ALA A 216 3.33 -15.90 -12.99
C ALA A 216 3.01 -17.32 -12.48
N VAL A 217 1.74 -17.70 -12.38
CA VAL A 217 1.34 -19.08 -12.03
C VAL A 217 1.85 -20.10 -13.05
N LEU A 218 1.74 -19.79 -14.35
CA LEU A 218 2.23 -20.64 -15.44
C LEU A 218 3.77 -20.67 -15.49
N VAL A 219 4.41 -19.54 -15.22
CA VAL A 219 5.87 -19.45 -15.12
C VAL A 219 6.38 -20.30 -13.96
N CYS A 220 5.75 -20.22 -12.79
CA CYS A 220 6.10 -21.04 -11.63
C CYS A 220 6.00 -22.53 -11.95
N ALA A 221 4.89 -22.95 -12.56
CA ALA A 221 4.65 -24.35 -12.92
C ALA A 221 5.61 -24.90 -13.98
N ARG A 222 6.35 -24.03 -14.69
CA ARG A 222 7.22 -24.41 -15.81
C ARG A 222 8.58 -23.71 -15.78
N ALA A 223 9.12 -23.40 -14.60
CA ALA A 223 10.31 -22.57 -14.44
C ALA A 223 11.50 -23.01 -15.32
N ARG A 224 11.75 -24.31 -15.48
CA ARG A 224 12.82 -24.86 -16.34
C ARG A 224 12.67 -24.62 -17.83
N ARG A 225 11.45 -24.37 -18.32
CA ARG A 225 11.26 -24.05 -19.74
C ARG A 225 11.76 -22.64 -20.04
N TRP A 226 11.74 -21.77 -19.04
CA TRP A 226 12.06 -20.35 -19.17
C TRP A 226 13.51 -20.04 -18.83
N THR A 227 14.09 -20.71 -17.83
CA THR A 227 15.50 -20.51 -17.46
C THR A 227 16.25 -21.83 -17.35
N ARG A 228 17.57 -21.79 -17.64
CA ARG A 228 18.44 -22.96 -17.58
C ARG A 228 19.01 -23.24 -16.20
N THR A 229 19.04 -22.22 -15.34
CA THR A 229 19.59 -22.27 -13.98
C THR A 229 18.65 -21.53 -13.02
N PRO A 230 18.71 -21.86 -11.72
CA PRO A 230 17.95 -21.12 -10.70
C PRO A 230 18.56 -19.75 -10.38
N PHE A 231 19.80 -19.46 -10.80
CA PHE A 231 20.43 -18.14 -10.60
C PHE A 231 19.84 -17.04 -11.49
N ALA A 232 19.49 -17.38 -12.74
CA ALA A 232 18.94 -16.43 -13.69
C ALA A 232 17.66 -15.73 -13.19
N PRO A 233 16.60 -16.43 -12.72
CA PRO A 233 15.41 -15.76 -12.22
C PRO A 233 15.66 -14.95 -10.95
N VAL A 234 16.65 -15.32 -10.11
CA VAL A 234 17.03 -14.53 -8.93
C VAL A 234 17.69 -13.22 -9.33
N ALA A 235 18.65 -13.24 -10.26
CA ALA A 235 19.30 -12.03 -10.75
C ALA A 235 18.29 -11.09 -11.42
N VAL A 236 17.38 -11.65 -12.24
CA VAL A 236 16.30 -10.90 -12.88
C VAL A 236 15.34 -10.32 -11.84
N LEU A 237 14.96 -11.09 -10.81
CA LEU A 237 14.12 -10.59 -9.71
C LEU A 237 14.76 -9.39 -9.02
N LEU A 238 16.04 -9.47 -8.65
CA LEU A 238 16.75 -8.37 -7.99
C LEU A 238 16.83 -7.12 -8.88
N ALA A 239 17.14 -7.30 -10.17
CA ALA A 239 17.20 -6.19 -11.12
C ALA A 239 15.83 -5.51 -11.30
N LEU A 240 14.75 -6.30 -11.35
CA LEU A 240 13.40 -5.77 -11.54
C LEU A 240 12.81 -5.16 -10.26
N VAL A 241 13.14 -5.70 -9.09
CA VAL A 241 12.82 -5.05 -7.80
C VAL A 241 13.59 -3.73 -7.67
N ALA A 242 14.88 -3.71 -8.01
CA ALA A 242 15.69 -2.48 -8.04
C ALA A 242 15.07 -1.45 -8.99
N GLY A 243 14.70 -1.88 -10.20
CA GLY A 243 13.98 -1.04 -11.14
C GLY A 243 12.67 -0.50 -10.55
N ALA A 244 11.82 -1.33 -9.97
CA ALA A 244 10.53 -0.88 -9.46
C ALA A 244 10.60 0.06 -8.23
N THR A 245 11.77 0.22 -7.60
CA THR A 245 11.86 0.85 -6.27
C THR A 245 12.94 1.91 -6.11
N LEU A 246 14.05 1.86 -6.86
CA LEU A 246 15.14 2.84 -6.72
C LEU A 246 14.90 4.13 -7.51
N PRO A 247 14.51 4.07 -8.79
CA PRO A 247 14.42 5.29 -9.57
C PRO A 247 13.11 6.02 -9.31
N THR A 248 13.22 7.33 -9.20
CA THR A 248 12.09 8.25 -9.27
C THR A 248 12.24 9.11 -10.51
N THR A 249 11.14 9.72 -10.95
CA THR A 249 11.13 10.61 -12.11
C THR A 249 10.54 11.96 -11.75
N THR A 250 10.73 12.91 -12.67
CA THR A 250 10.08 14.22 -12.63
C THR A 250 9.15 14.34 -13.81
N SER A 251 7.88 14.68 -13.56
CA SER A 251 6.88 14.90 -14.60
C SER A 251 6.15 16.20 -14.32
N ASN A 252 6.06 17.07 -15.33
CA ASN A 252 5.43 18.39 -15.21
C ASN A 252 5.94 19.22 -14.00
N GLY A 253 7.21 19.10 -13.63
CA GLY A 253 7.80 19.82 -12.49
C GLY A 253 7.52 19.22 -11.10
N VAL A 254 6.75 18.13 -11.02
CA VAL A 254 6.59 17.33 -9.79
C VAL A 254 7.69 16.27 -9.75
N THR A 255 8.43 16.21 -8.65
CA THR A 255 9.59 15.32 -8.47
C THR A 255 9.26 14.13 -7.57
N GLY A 256 10.08 13.08 -7.59
CA GLY A 256 9.94 11.93 -6.70
C GLY A 256 8.88 10.91 -7.12
N LEU A 257 8.31 11.06 -8.32
CA LEU A 257 7.22 10.23 -8.82
C LEU A 257 7.70 8.84 -9.26
N LEU A 258 6.81 7.85 -9.22
CA LEU A 258 7.06 6.55 -9.84
C LEU A 258 7.14 6.71 -11.37
N PRO A 259 8.22 6.23 -12.01
CA PRO A 259 8.35 6.28 -13.47
C PRO A 259 7.38 5.31 -14.15
N ALA A 260 6.93 5.65 -15.35
CA ALA A 260 6.00 4.84 -16.14
C ALA A 260 6.47 3.37 -16.32
N TRP A 261 7.77 3.16 -16.46
CA TRP A 261 8.35 1.83 -16.64
C TRP A 261 8.37 0.99 -15.35
N ALA A 262 8.17 1.58 -14.17
CA ALA A 262 8.10 0.83 -12.92
C ALA A 262 6.97 -0.20 -12.95
N VAL A 263 5.89 0.06 -13.70
CA VAL A 263 4.80 -0.89 -13.97
C VAL A 263 5.33 -2.18 -14.61
N TRP A 264 6.17 -2.05 -15.63
CA TRP A 264 6.78 -3.20 -16.31
C TRP A 264 7.80 -3.91 -15.43
N SER A 265 8.55 -3.17 -14.61
CA SER A 265 9.44 -3.76 -13.62
C SER A 265 8.69 -4.56 -12.55
N GLN A 266 7.56 -4.07 -12.05
CA GLN A 266 6.69 -4.81 -11.12
C GLN A 266 6.13 -6.08 -11.77
N ALA A 267 5.59 -5.96 -13.00
CA ALA A 267 5.07 -7.09 -13.77
C ALA A 267 6.14 -8.17 -14.01
N GLY A 268 7.34 -7.77 -14.45
CA GLY A 268 8.44 -8.69 -14.64
C GLY A 268 8.92 -9.30 -13.31
N ALA A 269 8.94 -8.53 -12.22
CA ALA A 269 9.30 -9.03 -10.90
C ALA A 269 8.32 -10.11 -10.43
N ALA A 270 7.03 -10.02 -10.77
CA ALA A 270 6.04 -11.07 -10.46
C ALA A 270 6.40 -12.39 -11.17
N LEU A 271 6.76 -12.32 -12.44
CA LEU A 271 7.19 -13.48 -13.23
C LEU A 271 8.50 -14.08 -12.69
N ALA A 272 9.49 -13.23 -12.37
CA ALA A 272 10.79 -13.65 -11.86
C ALA A 272 10.70 -14.25 -10.45
N LEU A 273 9.87 -13.67 -9.57
CA LEU A 273 9.54 -14.20 -8.26
C LEU A 273 8.95 -15.60 -8.38
N ALA A 274 7.97 -15.76 -9.27
CA ALA A 274 7.30 -17.04 -9.49
C ALA A 274 8.21 -18.09 -10.13
N ALA A 275 9.09 -17.71 -11.05
CA ALA A 275 10.13 -18.58 -11.59
C ALA A 275 11.09 -19.05 -10.48
N THR A 276 11.50 -18.15 -9.58
CA THR A 276 12.38 -18.46 -8.44
C THR A 276 11.72 -19.47 -7.49
N LEU A 277 10.44 -19.28 -7.16
CA LEU A 277 9.66 -20.22 -6.37
C LEU A 277 9.47 -21.56 -7.10
N GLY A 278 9.25 -21.54 -8.42
CA GLY A 278 9.12 -22.73 -9.24
C GLY A 278 10.35 -23.63 -9.18
N TRP A 279 11.55 -23.05 -9.35
CA TRP A 279 12.81 -23.76 -9.14
C TRP A 279 12.96 -24.32 -7.74
N ALA A 280 12.54 -23.57 -6.72
CA ALA A 280 12.55 -24.04 -5.33
C ALA A 280 11.62 -25.24 -5.08
N GLY A 281 10.51 -25.31 -5.83
CA GLY A 281 9.50 -26.37 -5.73
C GLY A 281 9.93 -27.72 -6.32
N GLU A 282 10.93 -27.74 -7.18
CA GLU A 282 11.38 -28.96 -7.88
C GLU A 282 12.47 -29.73 -7.14
N GLY A 283 13.07 -29.15 -6.10
CA GLY A 283 14.10 -29.84 -5.33
C GLY A 283 13.50 -30.77 -4.28
N GLU A 284 13.60 -32.06 -4.53
CA GLU A 284 13.30 -33.12 -3.58
C GLU A 284 14.54 -33.43 -2.74
N ARG A 285 14.40 -33.44 -1.42
CA ARG A 285 15.47 -33.84 -0.50
C ARG A 285 14.93 -34.62 0.68
N ALA A 286 15.72 -35.60 1.14
CA ALA A 286 15.52 -36.20 2.45
C ALA A 286 15.65 -35.10 3.51
N THR A 287 14.55 -34.82 4.22
CA THR A 287 14.47 -33.77 5.24
C THR A 287 13.51 -34.19 6.34
N THR A 288 13.69 -33.62 7.53
CA THR A 288 12.82 -33.91 8.67
C THR A 288 11.64 -32.92 8.71
N PRO A 289 10.47 -33.33 9.24
CA PRO A 289 9.35 -32.42 9.51
C PRO A 289 9.78 -31.18 10.30
N ASN A 290 10.63 -31.34 11.32
CA ASN A 290 11.07 -30.24 12.16
C ASN A 290 11.90 -29.19 11.39
N ARG A 291 12.81 -29.61 10.51
CA ARG A 291 13.61 -28.67 9.69
C ARG A 291 12.74 -27.81 8.79
N ARG A 292 11.70 -28.41 8.17
CA ARG A 292 10.75 -27.69 7.31
C ARG A 292 9.88 -26.72 8.13
N ALA A 293 9.39 -27.17 9.28
CA ALA A 293 8.63 -26.34 10.22
C ALA A 293 9.42 -25.12 10.70
N VAL A 294 10.68 -25.31 11.10
CA VAL A 294 11.57 -24.21 11.52
C VAL A 294 11.83 -23.25 10.36
N ALA A 295 12.07 -23.75 9.15
CA ALA A 295 12.28 -22.90 7.99
C ALA A 295 11.05 -22.03 7.65
N ALA A 296 9.84 -22.61 7.68
CA ALA A 296 8.60 -21.86 7.52
C ALA A 296 8.45 -20.75 8.57
N GLY A 297 8.71 -21.08 9.84
CA GLY A 297 8.67 -20.11 10.93
C GLY A 297 9.69 -18.98 10.77
N ALA A 298 10.92 -19.31 10.41
CA ALA A 298 11.97 -18.34 10.13
C ALA A 298 11.62 -17.42 8.96
N GLY A 299 10.96 -17.95 7.93
CA GLY A 299 10.43 -17.15 6.82
C GLY A 299 9.39 -16.12 7.30
N MET A 300 8.48 -16.51 8.20
CA MET A 300 7.48 -15.57 8.76
C MET A 300 8.10 -14.52 9.68
N VAL A 301 9.18 -14.83 10.40
CA VAL A 301 9.95 -13.81 11.13
C VAL A 301 10.62 -12.84 10.16
N ALA A 302 11.24 -13.34 9.09
CA ALA A 302 11.81 -12.50 8.04
C ALA A 302 10.76 -11.59 7.39
N LEU A 303 9.53 -12.07 7.18
CA LEU A 303 8.41 -11.24 6.69
C LEU A 303 8.20 -10.00 7.54
N VAL A 304 8.09 -10.15 8.87
CA VAL A 304 7.86 -9.02 9.78
C VAL A 304 9.07 -8.08 9.79
N VAL A 305 10.28 -8.63 9.90
CA VAL A 305 11.51 -7.83 9.91
C VAL A 305 11.65 -7.00 8.63
N LEU A 306 11.37 -7.58 7.47
CA LEU A 306 11.48 -6.88 6.18
C LEU A 306 10.40 -5.78 6.04
N ILE A 307 9.15 -6.03 6.44
CA ILE A 307 8.07 -5.04 6.34
C ILE A 307 8.35 -3.84 7.24
N PHE A 308 8.66 -4.07 8.51
CA PHE A 308 8.91 -2.97 9.45
C PHE A 308 10.27 -2.29 9.21
N GLY A 309 11.27 -3.03 8.75
CA GLY A 309 12.54 -2.47 8.29
C GLY A 309 12.34 -1.53 7.10
N HIS A 310 11.55 -1.95 6.10
CA HIS A 310 11.18 -1.11 4.96
C HIS A 310 10.41 0.15 5.42
N GLY A 311 9.41 -0.02 6.29
CA GLY A 311 8.60 1.09 6.80
C GLY A 311 9.40 2.13 7.60
N ALA A 312 10.38 1.69 8.38
CA ALA A 312 11.23 2.58 9.20
C ALA A 312 12.36 3.26 8.42
N ALA A 313 12.72 2.76 7.22
CA ALA A 313 13.77 3.34 6.40
C ALA A 313 13.27 4.54 5.59
N THR A 314 14.19 5.39 5.14
CA THR A 314 13.95 6.52 4.23
C THR A 314 14.87 6.46 3.02
N GLY A 315 14.48 7.11 1.92
CA GLY A 315 15.30 7.20 0.70
C GLY A 315 15.74 5.83 0.15
N PRO A 316 16.99 5.70 -0.37
CA PRO A 316 17.47 4.45 -0.97
C PRO A 316 17.49 3.24 -0.03
N ALA A 317 17.57 3.46 1.30
CA ALA A 317 17.56 2.37 2.28
C ALA A 317 16.22 1.61 2.29
N ARG A 318 15.09 2.27 1.93
CA ARG A 318 13.78 1.61 1.79
C ARG A 318 13.80 0.52 0.73
N ALA A 319 14.40 0.81 -0.43
CA ALA A 319 14.57 -0.16 -1.51
C ALA A 319 15.55 -1.28 -1.11
N GLY A 320 16.56 -0.97 -0.29
CA GLY A 320 17.50 -1.96 0.26
C GLY A 320 16.81 -3.12 1.00
N TRP A 321 15.75 -2.84 1.78
CA TRP A 321 14.96 -3.89 2.44
C TRP A 321 14.19 -4.79 1.46
N LEU A 322 13.68 -4.23 0.36
CA LEU A 322 12.99 -5.00 -0.67
C LEU A 322 13.96 -5.87 -1.48
N LEU A 323 15.17 -5.36 -1.74
CA LEU A 323 16.26 -6.13 -2.35
C LEU A 323 16.76 -7.24 -1.42
N ALA A 324 16.87 -6.99 -0.12
CA ALA A 324 17.15 -8.02 0.87
C ALA A 324 16.06 -9.10 0.87
N GLY A 325 14.78 -8.71 0.78
CA GLY A 325 13.66 -9.63 0.59
C GLY A 325 13.84 -10.50 -0.66
N GLY A 326 14.12 -9.90 -1.82
CA GLY A 326 14.39 -10.62 -3.07
C GLY A 326 15.59 -11.56 -2.97
N LEU A 327 16.66 -11.16 -2.27
CA LEU A 327 17.83 -11.99 -2.04
C LEU A 327 17.51 -13.19 -1.14
N LEU A 328 16.71 -13.00 -0.08
CA LEU A 328 16.28 -14.08 0.80
C LEU A 328 15.35 -15.08 0.08
N VAL A 329 14.47 -14.60 -0.80
CA VAL A 329 13.72 -15.47 -1.72
C VAL A 329 14.68 -16.26 -2.61
N GLY A 330 15.67 -15.59 -3.20
CA GLY A 330 16.67 -16.24 -4.06
C GLY A 330 17.49 -17.29 -3.33
N LEU A 331 17.95 -17.00 -2.10
CA LEU A 331 18.67 -17.94 -1.26
C LEU A 331 17.79 -19.15 -0.92
N GLY A 332 16.55 -18.93 -0.48
CA GLY A 332 15.58 -20.00 -0.25
C GLY A 332 15.30 -20.82 -1.51
N GLY A 333 15.27 -20.17 -2.67
CA GLY A 333 15.09 -20.80 -3.97
C GLY A 333 16.27 -21.67 -4.40
N LEU A 334 17.50 -21.18 -4.25
CA LEU A 334 18.73 -21.91 -4.54
C LEU A 334 18.91 -23.10 -3.59
N LEU A 335 18.67 -22.88 -2.29
CA LEU A 335 18.69 -23.95 -1.30
C LEU A 335 17.56 -24.96 -1.53
N GLY A 336 16.42 -24.52 -2.06
CA GLY A 336 15.31 -25.37 -2.47
C GLY A 336 15.66 -26.22 -3.69
N ALA A 337 16.25 -25.63 -4.73
CA ALA A 337 16.42 -26.22 -6.07
C ALA A 337 17.42 -27.39 -6.19
N GLY A 338 18.15 -27.78 -5.14
CA GLY A 338 19.08 -28.92 -5.23
C GLY A 338 20.53 -28.55 -5.62
N SER A 339 21.32 -29.54 -6.04
CA SER A 339 22.71 -29.39 -6.50
C SER A 339 22.80 -29.40 -8.04
N ALA A 340 23.91 -28.94 -8.62
CA ALA A 340 24.08 -28.90 -10.07
C ALA A 340 23.90 -30.28 -10.77
N HIS A 341 24.21 -31.38 -10.08
CA HIS A 341 24.01 -32.76 -10.56
C HIS A 341 22.54 -33.19 -10.62
N THR A 342 21.68 -32.62 -9.77
CA THR A 342 20.22 -32.86 -9.85
C THR A 342 19.57 -32.06 -10.97
N TRP A 343 20.13 -30.91 -11.35
CA TRP A 343 19.59 -30.08 -12.43
C TRP A 343 19.70 -30.75 -13.81
N SER A 344 20.79 -31.48 -14.08
CA SER A 344 20.96 -32.25 -15.32
C SER A 344 20.07 -33.50 -15.38
N ALA A 345 19.97 -34.26 -14.29
CA ALA A 345 19.18 -35.49 -14.21
C ALA A 345 17.65 -35.26 -14.24
N LEU A 346 17.18 -34.09 -13.78
CA LEU A 346 15.76 -33.72 -13.82
C LEU A 346 15.33 -33.16 -15.20
N ARG A 347 16.26 -32.90 -16.15
CA ARG A 347 15.92 -32.49 -17.53
C ARG A 347 15.31 -33.61 -18.37
N SER A 348 15.54 -34.87 -18.00
CA SER A 348 15.13 -36.07 -18.75
C SER A 348 13.84 -36.71 -18.26
N ARG A 349 13.16 -36.17 -17.24
CA ARG A 349 11.84 -36.66 -16.80
C ARG A 349 10.73 -36.12 -17.74
N PRO A 350 10.01 -36.98 -18.48
CA PRO A 350 8.81 -36.54 -19.18
C PRO A 350 7.76 -36.14 -18.14
N GLY A 351 7.33 -34.87 -18.18
CA GLY A 351 6.34 -34.32 -17.24
C GLY A 351 4.98 -35.02 -17.38
N GLY A 352 4.78 -36.07 -16.60
CA GLY A 352 3.51 -36.79 -16.50
C GLY A 352 2.51 -36.04 -15.61
N GLY A 353 1.28 -35.88 -16.10
CA GLY A 353 0.09 -35.58 -15.28
C GLY A 353 -0.42 -34.14 -15.23
N TRP A 354 0.42 -33.12 -15.41
CA TRP A 354 0.00 -31.71 -15.24
C TRP A 354 -0.47 -31.03 -16.53
N ARG A 355 -1.03 -31.77 -17.50
CA ARG A 355 -1.38 -31.19 -18.81
C ARG A 355 -2.74 -30.48 -18.84
N VAL A 356 -3.71 -30.91 -18.03
CA VAL A 356 -5.10 -30.41 -18.09
C VAL A 356 -5.35 -29.23 -17.14
N VAL A 357 -4.72 -29.23 -15.97
CA VAL A 357 -4.84 -28.16 -14.94
C VAL A 357 -4.35 -26.78 -15.40
N PRO A 358 -3.18 -26.62 -16.07
CA PRO A 358 -2.73 -25.30 -16.50
C PRO A 358 -3.52 -24.73 -17.68
N VAL A 359 -4.18 -25.57 -18.50
CA VAL A 359 -5.03 -25.09 -19.61
C VAL A 359 -6.35 -24.54 -19.06
N GLY A 360 -7.00 -25.28 -18.15
CA GLY A 360 -8.21 -24.80 -17.47
C GLY A 360 -7.95 -23.52 -16.66
N MET A 361 -6.87 -23.47 -15.88
CA MET A 361 -6.49 -22.26 -15.14
C MET A 361 -6.16 -21.08 -16.06
N ALA A 362 -5.44 -21.32 -17.16
CA ALA A 362 -5.15 -20.27 -18.13
C ALA A 362 -6.44 -19.73 -18.79
N ALA A 363 -7.37 -20.61 -19.17
CA ALA A 363 -8.66 -20.21 -19.72
C ALA A 363 -9.49 -19.40 -18.71
N THR A 364 -9.55 -19.84 -17.44
CA THR A 364 -10.23 -19.10 -16.37
C THR A 364 -9.59 -17.73 -16.13
N PHE A 365 -8.26 -17.65 -16.09
CA PHE A 365 -7.58 -16.36 -15.95
C PHE A 365 -7.81 -15.45 -17.15
N LEU A 366 -7.74 -15.97 -18.38
CA LEU A 366 -8.01 -15.18 -19.58
C LEU A 366 -9.46 -14.66 -19.61
N ALA A 367 -10.43 -15.49 -19.24
CA ALA A 367 -11.83 -15.06 -19.15
C ALA A 367 -12.02 -13.97 -18.09
N LEU A 368 -11.39 -14.12 -16.93
CA LEU A 368 -11.45 -13.14 -15.85
C LEU A 368 -10.76 -11.83 -16.21
N ILE A 369 -9.56 -11.91 -16.81
CA ILE A 369 -8.80 -10.78 -17.34
C ILE A 369 -9.63 -10.05 -18.40
N GLY A 370 -10.25 -10.77 -19.35
CA GLY A 370 -11.10 -10.17 -20.37
C GLY A 370 -12.33 -9.48 -19.78
N SER A 371 -12.95 -10.07 -18.76
CA SER A 371 -14.09 -9.48 -18.06
C SER A 371 -13.70 -8.20 -17.32
N LEU A 372 -12.56 -8.22 -16.61
CA LEU A 372 -12.04 -7.05 -15.90
C LEU A 372 -11.57 -5.95 -16.86
N ALA A 373 -10.97 -6.31 -18.00
CA ALA A 373 -10.61 -5.36 -19.06
C ALA A 373 -11.86 -4.66 -19.60
N ALA A 374 -12.94 -5.40 -19.86
CA ALA A 374 -14.19 -4.82 -20.34
C ALA A 374 -14.79 -3.84 -19.32
N VAL A 375 -14.74 -4.17 -18.02
CA VAL A 375 -15.18 -3.26 -16.95
C VAL A 375 -14.28 -2.02 -16.86
N ALA A 376 -12.96 -2.17 -17.00
CA ALA A 376 -12.02 -1.06 -16.96
C ALA A 376 -12.17 -0.14 -18.18
N ALA A 377 -12.37 -0.70 -19.38
CA ALA A 377 -12.57 0.06 -20.62
C ALA A 377 -13.85 0.89 -20.63
N ASN A 378 -14.85 0.50 -19.84
CA ASN A 378 -16.11 1.23 -19.69
C ASN A 378 -16.05 2.34 -18.63
N ARG A 379 -14.90 2.61 -18.00
CA ARG A 379 -14.77 3.69 -17.03
C ARG A 379 -14.54 5.02 -17.74
N GLU A 380 -15.35 6.01 -17.40
CA GLU A 380 -15.12 7.36 -17.87
C GLU A 380 -13.84 7.94 -17.24
N PRO A 381 -13.00 8.64 -18.03
CA PRO A 381 -11.82 9.31 -17.50
C PRO A 381 -12.22 10.40 -16.51
N ILE A 382 -11.41 10.57 -15.46
CA ILE A 382 -11.59 11.65 -14.48
C ILE A 382 -11.36 12.98 -15.21
N THR A 383 -12.45 13.65 -15.54
CA THR A 383 -12.45 14.92 -16.28
C THR A 383 -13.34 15.93 -15.58
N ASN A 384 -13.06 17.21 -15.81
CA ASN A 384 -13.95 18.27 -15.37
C ASN A 384 -15.20 18.25 -16.25
N ARG A 385 -16.32 17.75 -15.72
CA ARG A 385 -17.63 17.81 -16.43
C ARG A 385 -18.18 19.23 -16.56
N SER A 386 -17.72 20.16 -15.71
CA SER A 386 -18.01 21.59 -15.78
C SER A 386 -16.76 22.36 -15.34
N SER A 387 -16.33 23.35 -16.12
CA SER A 387 -15.31 24.30 -15.66
C SER A 387 -15.83 25.03 -14.42
N ALA A 388 -15.05 25.08 -13.35
CA ALA A 388 -15.42 25.90 -12.20
C ALA A 388 -15.37 27.38 -12.58
N THR A 389 -16.27 28.15 -11.97
CA THR A 389 -16.29 29.61 -12.07
C THR A 389 -15.70 30.23 -10.81
N TYR A 390 -15.11 31.40 -10.96
CA TYR A 390 -14.75 32.25 -9.83
C TYR A 390 -16.02 32.82 -9.15
N PRO A 391 -16.07 33.03 -7.81
CA PRO A 391 -15.02 32.88 -6.81
C PRO A 391 -14.67 31.42 -6.47
N ILE A 392 -13.50 31.21 -5.86
CA ILE A 392 -12.95 29.88 -5.63
C ILE A 392 -13.39 29.35 -4.26
N ARG A 393 -14.01 28.18 -4.22
CA ARG A 393 -14.22 27.44 -2.98
C ARG A 393 -13.04 26.50 -2.75
N LEU A 394 -12.10 26.93 -1.91
CA LEU A 394 -10.91 26.15 -1.54
C LEU A 394 -11.20 25.35 -0.27
N VAL A 395 -10.90 24.06 -0.31
CA VAL A 395 -10.98 23.16 0.84
C VAL A 395 -9.60 22.58 1.10
N THR A 396 -9.18 22.51 2.37
CA THR A 396 -8.00 21.76 2.79
C THR A 396 -8.39 20.68 3.78
N TYR A 397 -7.77 19.50 3.66
CA TYR A 397 -8.07 18.37 4.52
C TYR A 397 -6.90 17.38 4.62
N ASN A 398 -6.36 17.17 5.83
CA ASN A 398 -5.55 15.99 6.14
C ASN A 398 -6.47 14.76 6.24
N VAL A 399 -6.31 13.80 5.32
CA VAL A 399 -7.22 12.66 5.17
C VAL A 399 -6.71 11.38 5.85
N ARG A 400 -5.55 11.41 6.51
CA ARG A 400 -5.00 10.30 7.31
C ARG A 400 -5.07 8.94 6.60
N ALA A 401 -4.59 8.88 5.36
CA ALA A 401 -4.65 7.71 4.48
C ALA A 401 -6.07 7.09 4.31
N GLY A 402 -7.13 7.84 4.57
CA GLY A 402 -8.54 7.44 4.40
C GLY A 402 -9.14 6.72 5.61
N TYR A 403 -8.48 6.78 6.77
CA TYR A 403 -8.91 6.13 8.00
C TYR A 403 -9.48 7.12 9.02
N ASP A 404 -10.59 6.72 9.65
CA ASP A 404 -11.19 7.48 10.74
C ASP A 404 -10.43 7.30 12.08
N LEU A 405 -10.94 7.94 13.14
CA LEU A 405 -10.39 7.85 14.50
C LEU A 405 -10.33 6.43 15.06
N HIS A 406 -11.19 5.54 14.55
CA HIS A 406 -11.29 4.15 14.96
C HIS A 406 -10.42 3.25 14.07
N GLY A 407 -9.75 3.77 13.04
CA GLY A 407 -8.95 2.95 12.12
C GLY A 407 -9.82 2.14 11.16
N ARG A 408 -11.02 2.64 10.83
CA ARG A 408 -11.83 2.14 9.73
C ARG A 408 -11.53 2.91 8.46
N PHE A 409 -11.20 2.18 7.39
CA PHE A 409 -11.02 2.77 6.06
C PHE A 409 -12.38 3.02 5.40
N ASN A 410 -12.73 4.29 5.15
CA ASN A 410 -13.95 4.65 4.42
C ASN A 410 -13.76 5.87 3.52
N PRO A 411 -13.25 5.68 2.29
CA PRO A 411 -13.00 6.78 1.36
C PRO A 411 -14.29 7.47 0.89
N SER A 412 -15.44 6.79 0.99
CA SER A 412 -16.74 7.40 0.63
C SER A 412 -17.17 8.45 1.64
N ASP A 413 -16.89 8.25 2.93
CA ASP A 413 -17.21 9.23 3.97
C ASP A 413 -16.29 10.45 3.84
N VAL A 414 -15.00 10.23 3.58
CA VAL A 414 -14.03 11.29 3.27
C VAL A 414 -14.49 12.12 2.07
N GLY A 415 -14.83 11.47 0.96
CA GLY A 415 -15.35 12.13 -0.24
C GLY A 415 -16.63 12.92 0.02
N ARG A 416 -17.58 12.38 0.81
CA ARG A 416 -18.82 13.10 1.19
C ARG A 416 -18.55 14.33 2.03
N ALA A 417 -17.64 14.27 3.00
CA ALA A 417 -17.27 15.44 3.81
C ALA A 417 -16.64 16.55 2.97
N ILE A 418 -15.77 16.20 2.04
CA ILE A 418 -15.19 17.17 1.08
C ILE A 418 -16.28 17.74 0.18
N ALA A 419 -17.14 16.89 -0.39
CA ALA A 419 -18.21 17.32 -1.30
C ALA A 419 -19.24 18.25 -0.65
N ALA A 420 -19.52 18.07 0.65
CA ALA A 420 -20.42 18.91 1.43
C ALA A 420 -19.96 20.38 1.53
N LEU A 421 -18.67 20.65 1.30
CA LEU A 421 -18.10 21.99 1.26
C LEU A 421 -18.12 22.62 -0.15
N HIS A 422 -18.65 21.91 -1.15
CA HIS A 422 -18.78 22.31 -2.56
C HIS A 422 -17.48 22.88 -3.20
N PRO A 423 -16.34 22.16 -3.12
CA PRO A 423 -15.05 22.70 -3.55
C PRO A 423 -14.92 22.84 -5.07
N SER A 424 -14.22 23.90 -5.48
CA SER A 424 -13.60 24.01 -6.81
C SER A 424 -12.11 23.67 -6.79
N VAL A 425 -11.46 23.77 -5.63
CA VAL A 425 -10.09 23.32 -5.36
C VAL A 425 -10.04 22.60 -4.02
N VAL A 426 -9.38 21.45 -3.96
CA VAL A 426 -9.15 20.67 -2.74
C VAL A 426 -7.66 20.43 -2.56
N VAL A 427 -7.13 20.73 -1.39
CA VAL A 427 -5.78 20.38 -0.94
C VAL A 427 -5.88 19.22 0.04
N LEU A 428 -5.19 18.13 -0.25
CA LEU A 428 -5.16 16.94 0.58
C LEU A 428 -3.75 16.68 1.13
N ASN A 429 -3.68 16.36 2.41
CA ASN A 429 -2.47 15.89 3.10
C ASN A 429 -2.65 14.44 3.58
N GLU A 430 -1.54 13.74 3.85
CA GLU A 430 -1.50 12.30 4.18
C GLU A 430 -2.26 11.40 3.19
N VAL A 431 -2.07 11.67 1.90
CA VAL A 431 -2.63 10.85 0.83
C VAL A 431 -1.75 9.63 0.61
N ASP A 432 -2.36 8.44 0.56
CA ASP A 432 -1.71 7.17 0.27
C ASP A 432 -2.18 6.57 -1.07
N ARG A 433 -1.24 6.11 -1.89
CA ARG A 433 -1.47 5.50 -3.21
C ARG A 433 -0.87 4.10 -3.34
N GLY A 434 -1.04 3.27 -2.32
CA GLY A 434 -0.73 1.85 -2.41
C GLY A 434 0.35 1.37 -1.45
N SER A 435 0.59 2.06 -0.33
CA SER A 435 1.44 1.52 0.72
C SER A 435 0.76 0.33 1.38
N LEU A 436 1.46 -0.79 1.50
CA LEU A 436 0.95 -1.96 2.21
C LEU A 436 0.67 -1.67 3.69
N THR A 437 1.40 -0.71 4.29
CA THR A 437 1.17 -0.27 5.67
C THR A 437 -0.17 0.44 5.88
N SER A 438 -0.74 0.96 4.80
CA SER A 438 -2.05 1.63 4.76
C SER A 438 -3.13 0.73 4.15
N GLY A 439 -2.83 -0.55 3.92
CA GLY A 439 -3.74 -1.53 3.31
C GLY A 439 -3.57 -1.73 1.80
N GLY A 440 -2.67 -0.97 1.16
CA GLY A 440 -2.35 -1.11 -0.26
C GLY A 440 -3.41 -0.52 -1.20
N HIS A 441 -4.23 0.40 -0.71
CA HIS A 441 -5.30 1.04 -1.47
C HIS A 441 -4.82 2.32 -2.19
N ASP A 442 -5.41 2.69 -3.33
CA ASP A 442 -5.21 4.01 -3.95
C ASP A 442 -6.30 4.99 -3.50
N LEU A 443 -6.09 5.66 -2.36
CA LEU A 443 -7.06 6.61 -1.81
C LEU A 443 -7.31 7.78 -2.76
N LEU A 444 -6.26 8.30 -3.40
CA LEU A 444 -6.37 9.48 -4.24
C LEU A 444 -7.28 9.21 -5.43
N GLN A 445 -7.11 8.06 -6.07
CA GLN A 445 -7.96 7.62 -7.19
C GLN A 445 -9.42 7.50 -6.76
N LEU A 446 -9.69 6.91 -5.58
CA LEU A 446 -11.05 6.76 -5.04
C LEU A 446 -11.71 8.12 -4.75
N LEU A 447 -10.97 9.06 -4.16
CA LEU A 447 -11.46 10.41 -3.88
C LEU A 447 -11.70 11.21 -5.16
N ALA A 448 -10.76 11.17 -6.10
CA ALA A 448 -10.87 11.88 -7.37
C ALA A 448 -12.07 11.43 -8.21
N GLU A 449 -12.40 10.14 -8.19
CA GLU A 449 -13.61 9.61 -8.81
C GLU A 449 -14.88 10.05 -8.10
N SER A 450 -14.90 9.98 -6.77
CA SER A 450 -16.08 10.39 -5.99
C SER A 450 -16.39 11.88 -6.16
N LEU A 451 -15.36 12.72 -6.22
CA LEU A 451 -15.46 14.17 -6.38
C LEU A 451 -15.57 14.60 -7.85
N ARG A 452 -15.23 13.70 -8.79
CA ARG A 452 -15.08 13.98 -10.22
C ARG A 452 -14.19 15.20 -10.46
N MET A 453 -12.98 15.13 -9.91
CA MET A 453 -11.97 16.18 -10.02
C MET A 453 -10.63 15.57 -10.41
N PRO A 454 -9.99 16.03 -11.50
CA PRO A 454 -8.61 15.69 -11.82
C PRO A 454 -7.68 16.10 -10.66
N PHE A 455 -6.57 15.38 -10.53
CA PHE A 455 -5.63 15.57 -9.43
C PHE A 455 -4.20 15.79 -9.91
N ILE A 456 -3.44 16.50 -9.09
CA ILE A 456 -1.98 16.56 -9.11
C ILE A 456 -1.51 15.90 -7.81
N TYR A 457 -0.71 14.84 -7.93
CA TYR A 457 -0.12 14.17 -6.78
C TYR A 457 1.34 14.59 -6.63
N ALA A 458 1.77 14.91 -5.41
CA ALA A 458 3.16 15.19 -5.07
C ALA A 458 3.64 14.23 -3.97
N PRO A 459 4.61 13.35 -4.28
CA PRO A 459 5.30 12.54 -3.29
C PRO A 459 5.85 13.38 -2.12
N GLY A 460 5.76 12.83 -0.92
CA GLY A 460 6.28 13.42 0.32
C GLY A 460 7.14 12.41 1.05
N ALA A 461 6.52 11.62 1.93
CA ALA A 461 7.18 10.59 2.74
C ALA A 461 7.90 9.53 1.89
N ASP A 462 7.27 9.13 0.80
CA ASP A 462 7.84 8.28 -0.23
C ASP A 462 7.07 8.47 -1.55
N GLU A 463 7.37 7.63 -2.54
CA GLU A 463 6.79 7.72 -3.88
C GLU A 463 5.28 7.47 -3.95
N VAL A 464 4.66 6.89 -2.91
CA VAL A 464 3.21 6.62 -2.84
C VAL A 464 2.49 7.32 -1.68
N ARG A 465 3.21 8.00 -0.79
CA ARG A 465 2.63 8.82 0.29
C ARG A 465 3.03 10.29 0.19
N GLY A 466 2.05 11.20 0.22
CA GLY A 466 2.32 12.63 0.06
C GLY A 466 1.08 13.52 0.03
N ASN A 467 1.21 14.64 -0.68
CA ASN A 467 0.17 15.66 -0.81
C ASN A 467 -0.53 15.54 -2.17
N ALA A 468 -1.77 16.00 -2.26
CA ALA A 468 -2.47 16.09 -3.53
C ALA A 468 -3.30 17.37 -3.65
N VAL A 469 -3.51 17.80 -4.88
CA VAL A 469 -4.40 18.90 -5.21
C VAL A 469 -5.40 18.42 -6.25
N LEU A 470 -6.69 18.52 -5.93
CA LEU A 470 -7.77 18.26 -6.88
C LEU A 470 -8.37 19.59 -7.32
N ALA A 471 -8.51 19.83 -8.61
CA ALA A 471 -8.95 21.14 -9.09
C ALA A 471 -9.82 21.05 -10.34
N ARG A 472 -10.81 21.95 -10.40
CA ARG A 472 -11.69 22.13 -11.57
C ARG A 472 -11.18 23.18 -12.57
N PHE A 473 -10.07 23.85 -12.24
CA PHE A 473 -9.45 24.87 -13.08
C PHE A 473 -8.31 24.30 -13.93
N PRO A 474 -8.06 24.84 -15.14
CA PRO A 474 -6.89 24.49 -15.93
C PRO A 474 -5.58 24.75 -15.17
N VAL A 475 -4.70 23.75 -15.17
CA VAL A 475 -3.35 23.83 -14.57
C VAL A 475 -2.39 24.42 -15.59
N VAL A 476 -1.72 25.51 -15.22
CA VAL A 476 -0.70 26.19 -16.04
C VAL A 476 0.69 25.60 -15.78
N SER A 477 1.03 25.38 -14.52
CA SER A 477 2.33 24.81 -14.13
C SER A 477 2.26 24.20 -12.75
N THR A 478 3.15 23.23 -12.51
CA THR A 478 3.33 22.56 -11.23
C THR A 478 4.81 22.51 -10.86
N ARG A 479 5.11 22.57 -9.56
CA ARG A 479 6.48 22.46 -9.06
C ARG A 479 6.49 21.88 -7.66
N THR A 480 7.32 20.87 -7.41
CA THR A 480 7.57 20.35 -6.06
C THR A 480 8.90 20.84 -5.53
N GLU A 481 8.92 21.28 -4.27
CA GLU A 481 10.14 21.67 -3.55
C GLU A 481 10.17 20.99 -2.18
N ARG A 482 11.35 20.48 -1.79
CA ARG A 482 11.58 20.06 -0.40
C ARG A 482 11.71 21.29 0.47
N VAL A 483 11.03 21.29 1.62
CA VAL A 483 11.06 22.40 2.57
C VAL A 483 11.88 22.10 3.82
N SER A 484 12.17 20.83 4.08
CA SER A 484 13.11 20.39 5.12
C SER A 484 14.58 20.43 4.67
N GLU A 485 15.47 20.65 5.62
CA GLU A 485 16.93 20.63 5.40
C GLU A 485 17.42 19.25 4.97
N PRO A 486 18.50 19.15 4.17
CA PRO A 486 19.18 17.88 3.93
C PRO A 486 19.65 17.24 5.25
N GLY A 487 19.18 16.02 5.53
CA GLY A 487 19.51 15.29 6.77
C GLY A 487 18.46 15.42 7.87
N ASP A 488 17.46 16.29 7.70
CA ASP A 488 16.25 16.28 8.53
C ASP A 488 15.45 14.98 8.25
N PRO A 489 15.04 14.23 9.29
CA PRO A 489 14.12 13.10 9.13
C PRO A 489 12.79 13.49 8.48
N SER A 490 12.40 14.76 8.57
CA SER A 490 11.18 15.27 7.94
C SER A 490 11.26 15.17 6.42
N THR A 491 10.20 14.61 5.85
CA THR A 491 10.02 14.44 4.39
C THR A 491 9.07 15.49 3.81
N ALA A 492 8.91 16.63 4.50
CA ALA A 492 7.98 17.68 4.11
C ALA A 492 8.30 18.24 2.71
N THR A 493 7.27 18.27 1.87
CA THR A 493 7.30 18.80 0.50
C THR A 493 6.19 19.81 0.28
N ALA A 494 6.51 20.87 -0.45
CA ALA A 494 5.56 21.85 -0.94
C ALA A 494 5.25 21.57 -2.41
N LEU A 495 3.97 21.44 -2.73
CA LEU A 495 3.44 21.37 -4.09
C LEU A 495 2.91 22.75 -4.48
N SER A 496 3.62 23.42 -5.39
CA SER A 496 3.14 24.63 -6.05
C SER A 496 2.32 24.27 -7.27
N VAL A 497 1.11 24.81 -7.38
CA VAL A 497 0.24 24.68 -8.56
C VAL A 497 -0.21 26.06 -9.00
N VAL A 498 -0.14 26.35 -10.29
CA VAL A 498 -0.66 27.59 -10.86
C VAL A 498 -1.89 27.26 -11.66
N PHE A 499 -3.01 27.87 -11.31
CA PHE A 499 -4.29 27.73 -12.02
C PHE A 499 -4.57 28.95 -12.88
N ARG A 500 -5.20 28.72 -14.04
CA ARG A 500 -5.84 29.79 -14.80
C ARG A 500 -7.30 29.87 -14.42
N LEU A 501 -7.70 31.01 -13.87
CA LEU A 501 -9.10 31.28 -13.55
C LEU A 501 -9.88 31.65 -14.83
N ASP A 502 -11.20 31.55 -14.78
CA ASP A 502 -12.11 32.00 -15.83
C ASP A 502 -12.06 33.53 -16.03
N THR A 503 -11.60 34.28 -15.03
CA THR A 503 -11.25 35.71 -15.15
C THR A 503 -10.01 36.00 -16.00
N GLY A 504 -9.24 34.96 -16.37
CA GLY A 504 -7.94 35.09 -17.03
C GLY A 504 -6.75 35.30 -16.07
N THR A 505 -7.00 35.58 -14.79
CA THR A 505 -5.97 35.72 -13.76
C THR A 505 -5.32 34.37 -13.46
N GLU A 506 -4.01 34.38 -13.19
CA GLU A 506 -3.30 33.19 -12.70
C GLU A 506 -3.19 33.22 -11.17
N LEU A 507 -3.69 32.18 -10.51
CA LEU A 507 -3.60 31.99 -9.06
C LEU A 507 -2.48 31.01 -8.73
N GLY A 508 -1.59 31.36 -7.80
CA GLY A 508 -0.64 30.43 -7.20
C GLY A 508 -1.23 29.74 -5.97
N LEU A 509 -1.12 28.42 -5.91
CA LEU A 509 -1.42 27.60 -4.74
C LEU A 509 -0.14 26.93 -4.25
N VAL A 510 0.13 26.97 -2.94
CA VAL A 510 1.15 26.16 -2.27
C VAL A 510 0.44 25.18 -1.33
N ALA A 511 0.40 23.91 -1.71
CA ALA A 511 -0.13 22.81 -0.89
C ALA A 511 1.03 22.15 -0.13
N THR A 512 0.93 22.02 1.19
CA THR A 512 2.02 21.45 2.00
C THR A 512 1.48 20.77 3.25
N GLN A 513 2.29 19.89 3.83
CA GLN A 513 2.09 19.35 5.18
C GLN A 513 3.38 19.57 5.96
N LEU A 514 3.31 20.16 7.15
CA LEU A 514 4.45 20.18 8.07
C LEU A 514 4.36 18.94 8.97
N GLN A 515 5.41 18.13 9.00
CA GLN A 515 5.38 16.91 9.79
C GLN A 515 5.40 17.23 11.29
N PRO A 516 4.61 16.52 12.11
CA PRO A 516 4.69 16.62 13.56
C PRO A 516 6.12 16.28 14.03
N GLY A 517 6.74 17.17 14.82
CA GLY A 517 8.01 16.90 15.49
C GLY A 517 9.16 17.85 15.14
N ALA A 518 9.02 18.71 14.14
CA ALA A 518 9.89 19.87 14.01
C ALA A 518 9.54 20.86 15.14
N THR A 519 10.52 21.20 16.00
CA THR A 519 10.30 22.16 17.09
C THR A 519 11.32 23.28 17.04
N GLY A 520 10.90 24.49 17.40
CA GLY A 520 11.82 25.63 17.54
C GLY A 520 12.38 26.08 16.19
N ALA A 521 13.71 26.16 16.07
CA ALA A 521 14.35 26.73 14.89
C ALA A 521 14.10 25.93 13.59
N VAL A 522 13.95 24.61 13.67
CA VAL A 522 13.66 23.77 12.49
C VAL A 522 12.29 24.10 11.92
N GLU A 523 11.27 24.19 12.78
CA GLU A 523 9.89 24.53 12.42
C GLU A 523 9.81 25.92 11.78
N VAL A 524 10.50 26.91 12.36
CA VAL A 524 10.60 28.28 11.81
C VAL A 524 11.30 28.28 10.46
N GLY A 525 12.44 27.59 10.31
CA GLY A 525 13.17 27.54 9.04
C GLY A 525 12.40 26.86 7.90
N VAL A 526 11.53 25.90 8.21
CA VAL A 526 10.61 25.30 7.23
C VAL A 526 9.52 26.30 6.84
N ALA A 527 8.94 27.00 7.81
CA ALA A 527 7.95 28.05 7.56
C ALA A 527 8.52 29.21 6.72
N GLU A 528 9.75 29.66 7.00
CA GLU A 528 10.45 30.68 6.20
C GLU A 528 10.66 30.23 4.74
N ARG A 529 11.05 28.98 4.52
CA ARG A 529 11.18 28.42 3.16
C ARG A 529 9.85 28.39 2.41
N LEU A 530 8.76 28.04 3.09
CA LEU A 530 7.41 28.11 2.52
C LEU A 530 7.04 29.55 2.13
N GLY A 531 7.34 30.53 2.99
CA GLY A 531 7.20 31.96 2.68
C GLY A 531 7.97 32.36 1.42
N GLN A 532 9.23 31.93 1.29
CA GLN A 532 10.07 32.20 0.10
C GLN A 532 9.50 31.58 -1.19
N ILE A 533 8.95 30.36 -1.13
CA ILE A 533 8.26 29.73 -2.28
C ILE A 533 7.08 30.60 -2.72
N ALA A 534 6.24 31.00 -1.76
CA ALA A 534 5.06 31.79 -2.04
C ALA A 534 5.41 33.20 -2.56
N THR A 535 6.45 33.86 -2.02
CA THR A 535 6.98 35.14 -2.52
C THR A 535 7.45 35.03 -3.98
N ARG A 536 8.12 33.93 -4.36
CA ARG A 536 8.54 33.72 -5.76
C ARG A 536 7.36 33.52 -6.72
N LEU A 537 6.26 32.91 -6.26
CA LEU A 537 5.03 32.84 -7.05
C LEU A 537 4.38 34.23 -7.19
N ARG A 538 4.33 35.00 -6.09
CA ARG A 538 3.75 36.34 -6.05
C ARG A 538 4.50 37.34 -6.93
N ALA A 539 5.84 37.26 -6.97
CA ALA A 539 6.70 38.09 -7.82
C ALA A 539 6.40 37.97 -9.33
N LYS A 540 5.59 36.99 -9.74
CA LYS A 540 5.08 36.84 -11.12
C LYS A 540 3.70 37.47 -11.31
N ASN A 541 3.32 38.44 -10.48
CA ASN A 541 2.01 39.12 -10.47
C ASN A 541 0.84 38.14 -10.29
N ARG A 542 1.00 37.19 -9.36
CA ARG A 542 -0.02 36.20 -9.03
C ARG A 542 -0.48 36.40 -7.59
N PRO A 543 -1.79 36.46 -7.32
CA PRO A 543 -2.29 36.20 -5.97
C PRO A 543 -1.85 34.81 -5.53
N VAL A 544 -1.51 34.63 -4.25
CA VAL A 544 -1.04 33.35 -3.73
C VAL A 544 -1.86 32.92 -2.52
N VAL A 545 -2.22 31.65 -2.51
CA VAL A 545 -2.78 30.95 -1.36
C VAL A 545 -1.86 29.79 -0.97
N MET A 546 -1.62 29.63 0.32
CA MET A 546 -0.96 28.47 0.92
C MET A 546 -1.97 27.75 1.79
N ALA A 547 -2.10 26.44 1.63
CA ALA A 547 -3.08 25.65 2.38
C ALA A 547 -2.57 24.25 2.72
N GLY A 548 -3.04 23.73 3.84
CA GLY A 548 -2.69 22.40 4.33
C GLY A 548 -2.69 22.31 5.85
N ASP A 549 -2.37 21.11 6.34
CA ASP A 549 -1.96 20.86 7.71
C ASP A 549 -0.55 21.41 7.94
N LEU A 550 -0.47 22.62 8.49
CA LEU A 550 0.80 23.27 8.79
C LEU A 550 1.33 22.89 10.16
N GLY A 551 0.62 22.11 10.97
CA GLY A 551 1.10 21.68 12.30
C GLY A 551 1.41 22.79 13.30
N ILE A 552 1.10 24.05 12.99
CA ILE A 552 1.48 25.24 13.78
C ILE A 552 0.24 25.93 14.34
N GLU A 553 0.26 26.33 15.60
CA GLU A 553 -0.83 27.11 16.20
C GLU A 553 -0.79 28.60 15.78
N PRO A 554 -1.95 29.27 15.68
CA PRO A 554 -2.01 30.73 15.63
C PRO A 554 -1.17 31.36 16.75
N GLY A 555 -0.23 32.23 16.36
CA GLY A 555 0.65 32.91 17.32
C GLY A 555 1.89 32.10 17.76
N SER A 556 2.17 30.94 17.18
CA SER A 556 3.49 30.31 17.30
C SER A 556 4.58 31.15 16.59
N ALA A 557 5.86 30.85 16.84
CA ALA A 557 6.96 31.55 16.17
C ALA A 557 6.96 31.30 14.65
N ALA A 558 6.76 30.04 14.24
CA ALA A 558 6.66 29.65 12.84
C ALA A 558 5.42 30.22 12.15
N TYR A 559 4.29 30.33 12.86
CA TYR A 559 3.11 31.01 12.34
C TYR A 559 3.40 32.50 12.11
N ARG A 560 4.07 33.18 13.05
CA ARG A 560 4.43 34.60 12.90
C ARG A 560 5.39 34.87 11.74
N SER A 561 6.32 33.97 11.45
CA SER A 561 7.24 34.13 10.31
C SER A 561 6.53 33.99 8.96
N LEU A 562 5.38 33.32 8.89
CA LEU A 562 4.51 33.31 7.71
C LEU A 562 3.53 34.49 7.70
N ALA A 563 3.01 34.87 8.86
CA ALA A 563 2.00 35.93 8.99
C ALA A 563 2.51 37.34 8.63
N SER A 564 3.82 37.54 8.42
CA SER A 564 4.36 38.81 7.90
C SER A 564 3.92 39.10 6.48
N ASP A 565 3.78 38.06 5.65
CA ASP A 565 3.49 38.17 4.22
C ASP A 565 2.10 37.66 3.84
N PHE A 566 1.44 36.97 4.78
CA PHE A 566 0.14 36.33 4.59
C PHE A 566 -0.86 36.70 5.68
N THR A 567 -2.13 36.75 5.29
CA THR A 567 -3.27 36.78 6.22
C THR A 567 -3.88 35.40 6.29
N ASP A 568 -4.18 34.89 7.48
CA ASP A 568 -4.95 33.65 7.62
C ASP A 568 -6.43 33.92 7.31
N ALA A 569 -6.95 33.27 6.29
CA ALA A 569 -8.33 33.37 5.82
C ALA A 569 -9.36 32.89 6.87
N LEU A 570 -8.92 32.20 7.92
CA LEU A 570 -9.75 31.71 9.02
C LEU A 570 -9.78 32.67 10.21
N ALA A 571 -8.95 33.72 10.21
CA ALA A 571 -8.76 34.60 11.37
C ALA A 571 -10.06 35.25 11.87
N ALA A 572 -10.98 35.57 10.95
CA ALA A 572 -12.23 36.28 11.27
C ALA A 572 -13.24 35.45 12.10
N VAL A 573 -13.10 34.12 12.11
CA VAL A 573 -14.02 33.20 12.82
C VAL A 573 -13.33 32.43 13.93
N ARG A 574 -12.14 32.87 14.35
CA ARG A 574 -11.43 32.21 15.45
C ARG A 574 -12.20 32.38 16.78
N PRO A 575 -12.15 31.37 17.67
CA PRO A 575 -11.43 30.10 17.52
C PRO A 575 -12.09 29.14 16.52
N LEU A 576 -11.29 28.51 15.66
CA LEU A 576 -11.73 27.51 14.68
C LEU A 576 -10.82 26.27 14.74
N PRO A 577 -10.87 25.48 15.83
CA PRO A 577 -9.99 24.34 16.00
C PRO A 577 -10.34 23.21 15.01
N THR A 578 -9.31 22.56 14.49
CA THR A 578 -9.37 21.54 13.44
C THR A 578 -8.89 20.17 13.90
N TYR A 579 -8.16 20.10 15.03
CA TYR A 579 -7.56 18.88 15.56
C TYR A 579 -7.67 18.78 17.10
N PRO A 580 -7.81 17.56 17.68
CA PRO A 580 -8.31 16.36 17.01
C PRO A 580 -9.80 16.53 16.64
N SER A 581 -10.28 15.83 15.62
CA SER A 581 -11.58 16.11 15.01
C SER A 581 -12.81 15.86 15.90
N ASP A 582 -12.73 14.91 16.83
CA ASP A 582 -13.75 14.57 17.82
C ASP A 582 -13.81 15.56 18.99
N LEU A 583 -12.65 16.06 19.42
CA LEU A 583 -12.53 17.00 20.52
C LEU A 583 -11.56 18.14 20.14
N PRO A 584 -11.99 19.04 19.26
CA PRO A 584 -11.11 20.00 18.60
C PRO A 584 -10.61 21.03 19.61
N ARG A 585 -9.29 21.15 19.73
CA ARG A 585 -8.61 22.07 20.65
C ARG A 585 -7.51 22.89 19.99
N HIS A 586 -7.02 22.42 18.85
CA HIS A 586 -5.89 22.98 18.13
C HIS A 586 -6.31 23.42 16.74
N GLN A 587 -5.84 24.58 16.29
CA GLN A 587 -5.94 24.99 14.88
C GLN A 587 -4.57 24.75 14.23
N VAL A 588 -4.45 23.67 13.47
CA VAL A 588 -3.20 23.29 12.79
C VAL A 588 -3.34 23.26 11.27
N ASP A 589 -4.59 23.23 10.77
CA ASP A 589 -4.91 23.37 9.36
C ASP A 589 -5.16 24.85 9.05
N HIS A 590 -4.48 25.38 8.02
CA HIS A 590 -4.52 26.79 7.68
C HIS A 590 -4.77 27.03 6.19
N ILE A 591 -5.33 28.20 5.90
CA ILE A 591 -5.42 28.77 4.56
C ILE A 591 -4.88 30.20 4.63
N LEU A 592 -3.62 30.38 4.24
CA LEU A 592 -2.90 31.65 4.28
C LEU A 592 -2.96 32.31 2.90
N ILE A 593 -3.38 33.57 2.82
CA ILE A 593 -3.60 34.29 1.56
C ILE A 593 -2.80 35.58 1.51
N THR A 594 -2.37 35.98 0.30
CA THR A 594 -1.80 37.32 0.08
C THR A 594 -2.89 38.38 0.12
N HIS A 595 -2.53 39.65 0.33
CA HIS A 595 -3.49 40.76 0.41
C HIS A 595 -4.29 41.01 -0.89
N ASP A 596 -3.81 40.47 -2.00
CA ASP A 596 -4.51 40.47 -3.29
C ASP A 596 -5.75 39.57 -3.29
N LEU A 597 -6.01 38.85 -2.19
CA LEU A 597 -7.17 37.99 -1.98
C LEU A 597 -7.96 38.43 -0.75
N ARG A 598 -9.27 38.16 -0.80
CA ARG A 598 -10.23 38.27 0.29
C ARG A 598 -10.83 36.91 0.54
N ALA A 599 -11.06 36.62 1.82
CA ALA A 599 -11.70 35.40 2.28
C ALA A 599 -13.15 35.69 2.72
N ALA A 600 -14.06 34.79 2.38
CA ALA A 600 -15.44 34.77 2.82
C ALA A 600 -15.86 33.34 3.20
N ASP A 601 -16.87 33.23 4.05
CA ASP A 601 -17.48 31.95 4.48
C ASP A 601 -16.47 30.88 4.97
N PRO A 602 -15.50 31.23 5.85
CA PRO A 602 -14.62 30.24 6.45
C PRO A 602 -15.42 29.30 7.36
N LEU A 603 -15.21 28.00 7.20
CA LEU A 603 -15.91 26.95 7.96
C LEU A 603 -15.00 25.74 8.15
N ALA A 604 -15.01 25.15 9.34
CA ALA A 604 -14.52 23.80 9.59
C ALA A 604 -15.72 22.86 9.79
N LEU A 605 -15.83 21.81 8.96
CA LEU A 605 -16.92 20.84 9.10
C LEU A 605 -16.61 19.90 10.28
N PRO A 606 -17.56 19.64 11.21
CA PRO A 606 -17.35 18.73 12.34
C PRO A 606 -17.43 17.25 11.89
N ALA A 607 -16.54 16.84 10.99
CA ALA A 607 -16.44 15.49 10.47
C ALA A 607 -15.32 14.71 11.20
N THR A 608 -15.56 13.43 11.50
CA THR A 608 -14.63 12.56 12.28
C THR A 608 -14.10 11.37 11.47
N ASN A 609 -14.18 11.47 10.15
CA ASN A 609 -13.66 10.54 9.14
C ASN A 609 -12.14 10.67 8.90
N SER A 610 -11.50 11.58 9.62
CA SER A 610 -10.05 11.74 9.83
C SER A 610 -9.86 12.28 11.26
N ASP A 611 -8.64 12.31 11.77
CA ASP A 611 -8.29 13.03 13.00
C ASP A 611 -8.23 14.56 12.82
N HIS A 612 -8.25 15.04 11.58
CA HIS A 612 -8.47 16.45 11.24
C HIS A 612 -9.90 16.73 10.79
N ARG A 613 -10.32 18.00 10.86
CA ARG A 613 -11.57 18.49 10.26
C ARG A 613 -11.29 19.14 8.91
N PRO A 614 -12.10 18.90 7.87
CA PRO A 614 -11.92 19.62 6.61
C PRO A 614 -12.34 21.08 6.79
N VAL A 615 -11.51 21.98 6.27
CA VAL A 615 -11.71 23.43 6.34
C VAL A 615 -11.94 23.99 4.95
N GLY A 616 -12.97 24.82 4.79
CA GLY A 616 -13.31 25.46 3.53
C GLY A 616 -13.41 26.98 3.64
N VAL A 617 -13.01 27.68 2.59
CA VAL A 617 -13.17 29.13 2.44
C VAL A 617 -13.46 29.52 1.00
N THR A 618 -14.20 30.60 0.82
CA THR A 618 -14.44 31.22 -0.49
C THR A 618 -13.42 32.34 -0.70
N LEU A 619 -12.65 32.28 -1.79
CA LEU A 619 -11.60 33.24 -2.14
C LEU A 619 -12.00 34.09 -3.33
N SER A 620 -11.77 35.40 -3.22
CA SER A 620 -11.95 36.38 -4.27
C SER A 620 -10.76 37.34 -4.32
N LEU A 621 -10.33 37.80 -5.49
CA LEU A 621 -9.46 38.93 -5.71
C LEU A 621 -9.91 40.16 -4.91
N ALA A 622 -8.96 40.81 -4.24
CA ALA A 622 -9.13 42.17 -3.74
C ALA A 622 -9.14 43.12 -4.96
N GLY A 623 -10.21 43.91 -5.08
CA GLY A 623 -10.39 44.86 -6.19
C GLY A 623 -9.43 46.05 -6.15
#